data_AF-A0A926KV50-F1
#
_entry.id   AF-A0A926KV50-F1
#
_cell.length_a   1.000
_cell.length_b   1.000
_cell.length_c   1.000
_cell.angle_alpha   90.00
_cell.angle_beta   90.00
_cell.angle_gamma   90.00
#
_symmetry.space_group_name_H-M   'P 1'
#
loop_
_entity.id
_entity.type
_entity.pdbx_description
1 polymer ?
#
loop_
_entity_poly.entity_id
_entity_poly.type
_entity_poly.pdbx_seq_one_letter_code
_entity_poly.pdbx_strand_id
1 'polypeptide(L)'
;MNKSVTFTVDADVYEKFCIALNLSNETQETAVESCLRWYIAKTFEKASQAYNPKTVVRQNEDANKDFYGKANQRIPVWAVKPNQYNHKIIRAYFKAVATTGRATIDMMERLCSDENNPELFVPTFKNNYSQMKLDGPKSHGKVFEDDGETVTVWHEVEDTLMKYKSSFCD
;
A
#
# COMPACT_ATOMS: atom_id res chain seq x y z
N MET A 1 -10.69 -26.37 18.51
CA MET A 1 -9.91 -27.61 18.76
C MET A 1 -8.48 -27.29 18.38
N ASN A 2 -7.55 -27.27 19.34
CA ASN A 2 -6.19 -26.77 19.10
C ASN A 2 -5.29 -27.92 18.65
N LYS A 3 -4.34 -27.61 17.75
CA LYS A 3 -3.35 -28.56 17.22
C LYS A 3 -1.96 -27.91 17.36
N SER A 4 -0.97 -28.69 17.78
CA SER A 4 0.42 -28.24 17.88
C SER A 4 1.24 -28.73 16.69
N VAL A 5 2.18 -27.90 16.24
CA VAL A 5 3.13 -28.22 15.16
C VAL A 5 4.53 -27.82 15.64
N THR A 6 5.51 -28.70 15.45
CA THR A 6 6.91 -28.47 15.82
C THR A 6 7.80 -28.72 14.60
N PHE A 7 8.77 -27.84 14.39
CA PHE A 7 9.75 -27.96 13.31
C PHE A 7 11.07 -27.34 13.74
N THR A 8 12.14 -27.66 13.01
CA THR A 8 13.45 -27.04 13.16
C THR A 8 13.62 -25.95 12.11
N VAL A 9 14.32 -24.88 12.50
CA VAL A 9 14.68 -23.76 11.63
C VAL A 9 16.17 -23.48 11.77
N ASP A 10 16.74 -22.93 10.70
CA ASP A 10 18.10 -22.43 10.71
C ASP A 10 18.28 -21.34 11.79
N ALA A 11 19.45 -21.33 12.44
CA ALA A 11 19.72 -20.45 13.57
C ALA A 11 19.68 -18.97 13.19
N ASP A 12 20.26 -18.59 12.05
CA ASP A 12 20.26 -17.20 11.57
C ASP A 12 18.83 -16.75 11.22
N VAL A 13 18.03 -17.65 10.65
CA VAL A 13 16.62 -17.38 10.37
C VAL A 13 15.83 -17.16 11.66
N TYR A 14 16.07 -17.97 12.69
CA TYR A 14 15.41 -17.82 13.98
C TYR A 14 15.81 -16.53 14.69
N GLU A 15 17.09 -16.16 14.69
CA GLU A 15 17.58 -14.91 15.27
C GLU A 15 16.95 -13.68 14.59
N LYS A 16 16.91 -13.67 13.26
CA LYS A 16 16.24 -12.61 12.48
C LYS A 16 14.75 -12.54 12.78
N PHE A 17 14.10 -13.69 12.96
CA PHE A 17 12.70 -13.74 13.36
C PHE A 17 12.49 -13.11 14.75
N CYS A 18 13.34 -13.40 15.74
CA CYS A 18 13.27 -12.76 17.05
C CYS A 18 13.47 -11.23 16.98
N ILE A 19 14.39 -10.75 16.13
CA ILE A 19 14.56 -9.30 15.91
C ILE A 19 13.29 -8.71 15.32
N ALA A 20 12.69 -9.37 14.32
CA ALA A 20 11.45 -8.90 13.70
C ALA A 20 10.29 -8.83 14.70
N LEU A 21 10.14 -9.83 15.60
CA LEU A 21 9.13 -9.81 16.67
C LEU A 21 9.29 -8.61 17.61
N ASN A 22 10.53 -8.27 17.98
CA ASN A 22 10.79 -7.11 18.83
C ASN A 22 10.44 -5.79 18.13
N LEU A 23 10.69 -5.69 16.82
CA LEU A 23 10.35 -4.51 16.04
C LEU A 23 8.84 -4.36 15.82
N SER A 24 8.12 -5.46 15.62
CA SER A 24 6.67 -5.46 15.42
C SER A 24 5.86 -5.48 16.71
N ASN A 25 6.50 -5.73 17.85
CA ASN A 25 5.88 -5.90 19.17
C ASN A 25 4.81 -7.02 19.18
N GLU A 26 5.06 -8.09 18.42
CA GLU A 26 4.18 -9.26 18.30
C GLU A 26 4.71 -10.46 19.10
N THR A 27 3.80 -11.37 19.47
CA THR A 27 4.21 -12.65 20.04
C THR A 27 4.57 -13.65 18.95
N GLN A 28 5.43 -14.61 19.28
CA GLN A 28 5.82 -15.69 18.36
C GLN A 28 4.60 -16.46 17.84
N GLU A 29 3.63 -16.77 18.69
CA GLU A 29 2.41 -17.48 18.30
C GLU A 29 1.59 -16.69 17.27
N THR A 30 1.45 -15.39 17.51
CA THR A 30 0.67 -14.49 16.63
C THR A 30 1.33 -14.38 15.26
N ALA A 31 2.64 -14.17 15.22
CA ALA A 31 3.39 -14.07 13.98
C ALA A 31 3.36 -15.39 13.19
N VAL A 32 3.58 -16.53 13.86
CA VAL A 32 3.54 -17.85 13.22
C VAL A 32 2.15 -18.16 12.68
N GLU A 33 1.08 -17.89 13.44
CA GLU A 33 -0.28 -18.12 12.96
C GLU A 33 -0.63 -17.22 11.76
N SER A 34 -0.22 -15.95 11.81
CA SER A 34 -0.34 -15.01 10.69
C SER A 34 0.42 -15.50 9.45
N CYS A 35 1.65 -16.01 9.60
CA CYS A 35 2.42 -16.60 8.52
C CYS A 35 1.73 -17.84 7.91
N LEU A 36 1.16 -18.71 8.75
CA LEU A 36 0.39 -19.87 8.28
C LEU A 36 -0.83 -19.44 7.47
N ARG A 37 -1.61 -18.47 7.98
CA ARG A 37 -2.78 -17.92 7.27
C ARG A 37 -2.38 -17.30 5.94
N TRP A 38 -1.30 -16.53 5.92
CA TRP A 38 -0.75 -15.94 4.70
C TRP A 38 -0.34 -17.02 3.70
N TYR A 39 0.37 -18.06 4.15
CA TYR A 39 0.80 -19.16 3.29
C TYR A 39 -0.40 -19.91 2.68
N ILE A 40 -1.45 -20.18 3.47
CA ILE A 40 -2.69 -20.80 3.01
C ILE A 40 -3.35 -19.92 1.95
N ALA A 41 -3.55 -18.63 2.23
CA ALA A 41 -4.18 -17.70 1.31
C ALA A 41 -3.40 -17.61 -0.02
N LYS A 42 -2.08 -17.48 0.05
CA LYS A 42 -1.21 -17.44 -1.13
C LYS A 42 -1.26 -18.74 -1.95
N THR A 43 -1.33 -19.88 -1.28
CA THR A 43 -1.40 -21.19 -1.94
C THR A 43 -2.73 -21.38 -2.66
N PHE A 44 -3.84 -20.99 -2.04
CA PHE A 44 -5.16 -21.03 -2.68
C PHE A 44 -5.30 -19.99 -3.79
N GLU A 45 -4.70 -18.81 -3.65
CA GLU A 45 -4.62 -17.84 -4.74
C GLU A 45 -3.91 -18.44 -5.96
N LYS A 46 -2.75 -19.09 -5.75
CA LYS A 46 -2.01 -19.77 -6.83
C LYS A 46 -2.81 -20.91 -7.46
N ALA A 47 -3.44 -21.75 -6.66
CA ALA A 47 -4.26 -22.86 -7.16
C ALA A 47 -5.47 -22.35 -7.97
N SER A 48 -6.13 -21.29 -7.49
CA SER A 48 -7.22 -20.63 -8.21
C SER A 48 -6.76 -20.02 -9.54
N GLN A 49 -5.55 -19.44 -9.57
CA GLN A 49 -4.95 -18.89 -10.78
C GLN A 49 -4.59 -19.99 -11.81
N ALA A 50 -4.14 -21.16 -11.37
CA ALA A 50 -3.87 -22.31 -12.25
C ALA A 50 -5.13 -22.82 -12.96
N TYR A 51 -6.32 -22.59 -12.38
CA TYR A 51 -7.61 -22.95 -12.98
C TYR A 51 -8.19 -21.88 -13.92
N ASN A 52 -7.54 -20.71 -14.04
CA ASN A 52 -7.96 -19.61 -14.90
C ASN A 52 -6.96 -19.39 -16.07
N PRO A 53 -7.26 -19.85 -17.29
CA PRO A 53 -6.32 -19.85 -18.42
C PRO A 53 -5.93 -18.45 -18.93
N LYS A 54 -6.58 -17.37 -18.49
CA LYS A 54 -6.25 -15.99 -18.89
C LYS A 54 -5.12 -15.35 -18.08
N THR A 55 -4.71 -15.94 -16.95
CA THR A 55 -3.72 -15.36 -16.01
C THR A 55 -2.28 -15.84 -16.23
N VAL A 56 -2.10 -17.03 -16.82
CA VAL A 56 -0.78 -17.68 -16.97
C VAL A 56 0.15 -16.92 -17.91
N VAL A 57 -0.40 -16.24 -18.93
CA VAL A 57 0.40 -15.49 -19.92
C VAL A 57 1.02 -14.21 -19.34
N ARG A 58 0.48 -13.64 -18.26
CA ARG A 58 0.96 -12.35 -17.69
C ARG A 58 2.02 -12.49 -16.60
N GLN A 59 2.18 -13.67 -15.98
CA GLN A 59 3.02 -13.80 -14.78
C GLN A 59 4.51 -14.03 -15.06
N ASN A 60 4.89 -14.51 -16.25
CA ASN A 60 6.30 -14.76 -16.57
C ASN A 60 7.13 -13.47 -16.67
N GLU A 61 6.51 -12.28 -16.75
CA GLU A 61 7.21 -10.98 -16.75
C GLU A 61 7.30 -10.31 -15.37
N ASP A 62 6.47 -10.72 -14.39
CA ASP A 62 6.31 -10.01 -13.10
C ASP A 62 7.15 -10.58 -11.95
N ALA A 63 7.67 -11.81 -12.08
CA ALA A 63 8.40 -12.49 -11.00
C ALA A 63 9.81 -11.91 -10.74
N ASN A 64 10.31 -11.02 -11.59
CA ASN A 64 11.67 -10.47 -11.52
C ASN A 64 11.71 -8.92 -11.56
N LYS A 65 10.57 -8.25 -11.35
CA LYS A 65 10.52 -6.79 -11.28
C LYS A 65 10.67 -6.33 -9.84
N ASP A 66 11.71 -5.57 -9.58
CA ASP A 66 11.78 -4.74 -8.38
C ASP A 66 10.64 -3.70 -8.48
N PHE A 67 9.68 -3.79 -7.57
CA PHE A 67 8.55 -2.88 -7.52
C PHE A 67 8.78 -1.70 -6.56
N TYR A 68 9.95 -1.67 -5.90
CA TYR A 68 10.32 -0.63 -4.96
C TYR A 68 10.34 0.75 -5.65
N GLY A 69 9.67 1.71 -5.04
CA GLY A 69 9.59 3.08 -5.54
C GLY A 69 8.80 3.22 -6.84
N LYS A 70 7.95 2.26 -7.25
CA LYS A 70 7.26 2.34 -8.56
C LYS A 70 6.35 3.57 -8.69
N ALA A 71 5.91 4.16 -7.58
CA ALA A 71 5.18 5.40 -7.60
C ALA A 71 5.99 6.56 -8.21
N ASN A 72 7.33 6.54 -8.14
CA ASN A 72 8.19 7.53 -8.82
C ASN A 72 7.93 7.60 -10.33
N GLN A 73 7.59 6.48 -10.95
CA GLN A 73 7.26 6.43 -12.39
C GLN A 73 5.80 6.84 -12.67
N ARG A 74 4.92 6.76 -11.66
CA ARG A 74 3.47 6.97 -11.81
C ARG A 74 3.02 8.36 -11.42
N ILE A 75 3.67 9.00 -10.44
CA ILE A 75 3.38 10.38 -10.00
C ILE A 75 3.35 11.36 -11.18
N PRO A 76 4.32 11.35 -12.13
CA PRO A 76 4.25 12.22 -13.31
C PRO A 76 2.99 12.02 -14.16
N VAL A 77 2.53 10.77 -14.27
CA VAL A 77 1.32 10.42 -15.03
C VAL A 77 0.06 10.86 -14.31
N TRP A 78 0.03 10.72 -12.98
CA TRP A 78 -1.11 11.17 -12.16
C TRP A 78 -1.19 12.69 -12.09
N ALA A 79 -0.06 13.40 -12.08
CA ALA A 79 -0.01 14.86 -12.06
C ALA A 79 -0.79 15.50 -13.22
N VAL A 80 -0.77 14.90 -14.40
CA VAL A 80 -1.47 15.41 -15.61
C VAL A 80 -2.85 14.79 -15.85
N LYS A 81 -3.37 13.99 -14.90
CA LYS A 81 -4.66 13.28 -15.03
C LYS A 81 -5.57 13.55 -13.83
N PRO A 82 -6.17 14.76 -13.73
CA PRO A 82 -6.94 15.19 -12.55
C PRO A 82 -8.15 14.30 -12.21
N ASN A 83 -8.70 13.62 -13.22
CA ASN A 83 -9.86 12.74 -13.02
C ASN A 83 -9.52 11.38 -12.38
N GLN A 84 -8.24 11.00 -12.30
CA GLN A 84 -7.86 9.72 -11.68
C GLN A 84 -7.92 9.80 -10.15
N TYR A 85 -8.41 8.74 -9.50
CA TYR A 85 -8.51 8.70 -8.04
C TYR A 85 -7.17 8.92 -7.33
N ASN A 86 -6.06 8.40 -7.86
CA ASN A 86 -4.74 8.65 -7.30
C ASN A 86 -4.37 10.14 -7.28
N HIS A 87 -4.71 10.88 -8.35
CA HIS A 87 -4.54 12.33 -8.38
C HIS A 87 -5.37 13.01 -7.30
N LYS A 88 -6.66 12.66 -7.23
CA LYS A 88 -7.59 13.26 -6.26
C LYS A 88 -7.18 12.99 -4.82
N ILE A 89 -6.65 11.80 -4.51
CA ILE A 89 -6.13 11.46 -3.18
C ILE A 89 -4.89 12.29 -2.84
N ILE A 90 -3.96 12.48 -3.78
CA ILE A 90 -2.78 13.34 -3.58
C ILE A 90 -3.20 14.80 -3.40
N ARG A 91 -4.16 15.28 -4.20
CA ARG A 91 -4.76 16.63 -4.03
C ARG A 91 -5.40 16.77 -2.64
N ALA A 92 -6.13 15.74 -2.17
CA ALA A 92 -6.74 15.74 -0.84
C ALA A 92 -5.67 15.83 0.27
N TYR A 93 -4.56 15.11 0.12
CA TYR A 93 -3.41 15.20 1.04
C TYR A 93 -2.87 16.64 1.12
N PHE A 94 -2.52 17.25 -0.01
CA PHE A 94 -1.98 18.61 -0.02
C PHE A 94 -2.99 19.65 0.48
N LYS A 95 -4.28 19.48 0.16
CA LYS A 95 -5.34 20.35 0.68
C LYS A 95 -5.50 20.22 2.19
N ALA A 96 -5.42 19.02 2.74
CA ALA A 96 -5.45 18.80 4.19
C ALA A 96 -4.26 19.49 4.87
N VAL A 97 -3.03 19.24 4.38
CA VAL A 97 -1.82 19.88 4.91
C VAL A 97 -1.90 21.41 4.82
N ALA A 98 -2.37 21.97 3.70
CA ALA A 98 -2.51 23.42 3.54
C ALA A 98 -3.55 24.03 4.50
N THR A 99 -4.58 23.27 4.88
CA THR A 99 -5.69 23.76 5.72
C THR A 99 -5.37 23.66 7.22
N THR A 100 -4.69 22.60 7.66
CA THR A 100 -4.53 22.27 9.09
C THR A 100 -3.08 22.08 9.53
N GLY A 101 -2.11 22.15 8.61
CA GLY A 101 -0.71 21.85 8.85
C GLY A 101 -0.36 20.35 8.88
N ARG A 102 -1.36 19.45 8.87
CA ARG A 102 -1.16 17.99 8.83
C ARG A 102 -2.28 17.27 8.10
N ALA A 103 -1.97 16.19 7.39
CA ALA A 103 -2.99 15.31 6.84
C ALA A 103 -3.36 14.20 7.85
N THR A 104 -4.65 13.99 8.06
CA THR A 104 -5.16 12.81 8.78
C THR A 104 -6.03 11.97 7.87
N ILE A 105 -6.13 10.67 8.15
CA ILE A 105 -6.93 9.74 7.35
C ILE A 105 -8.39 10.21 7.30
N ASP A 106 -8.97 10.58 8.44
CA ASP A 106 -10.36 11.06 8.55
C ASP A 106 -10.61 12.32 7.73
N MET A 107 -9.66 13.26 7.72
CA MET A 107 -9.80 14.49 6.95
C MET A 107 -9.73 14.20 5.44
N MET A 108 -8.77 13.38 5.02
CA MET A 108 -8.63 12.98 3.62
C MET A 108 -9.86 12.19 3.15
N GLU A 109 -10.38 11.28 3.96
CA GLU A 109 -11.61 10.53 3.67
C GLU A 109 -12.81 11.45 3.52
N ARG A 110 -12.99 12.42 4.45
CA ARG A 110 -14.07 13.40 4.37
C ARG A 110 -13.97 14.25 3.09
N LEU A 111 -12.77 14.73 2.75
CA LEU A 111 -12.53 15.50 1.52
C LEU A 111 -12.86 14.69 0.27
N CYS A 112 -12.56 13.39 0.27
CA CYS A 112 -12.80 12.51 -0.87
C CYS A 112 -14.24 11.98 -0.97
N SER A 113 -15.06 12.14 0.07
CA SER A 113 -16.43 11.61 0.11
C SER A 113 -17.50 12.62 -0.31
N ASP A 114 -17.13 13.89 -0.53
CA ASP A 114 -18.07 14.93 -0.95
C ASP A 114 -18.34 14.89 -2.46
N GLU A 115 -19.53 14.40 -2.83
CA GLU A 115 -19.99 14.34 -4.22
C GLU A 115 -20.10 15.71 -4.90
N ASN A 116 -20.28 16.78 -4.12
CA ASN A 116 -20.35 18.14 -4.64
C ASN A 116 -18.97 18.71 -5.00
N ASN A 117 -17.90 18.00 -4.65
CA ASN A 117 -16.54 18.36 -4.96
C ASN A 117 -15.88 17.33 -5.91
N PRO A 118 -16.21 17.37 -7.21
CA PRO A 118 -15.77 16.36 -8.17
C PRO A 118 -14.24 16.29 -8.32
N GLU A 119 -13.51 17.36 -7.99
CA GLU A 119 -12.04 17.40 -8.02
C GLU A 119 -11.39 16.51 -6.95
N LEU A 120 -12.10 16.24 -5.86
CA LEU A 120 -11.62 15.37 -4.78
C LEU A 120 -12.43 14.07 -4.65
N PHE A 121 -13.61 14.00 -5.25
CA PHE A 121 -14.51 12.88 -5.06
C PHE A 121 -13.92 11.54 -5.52
N VAL A 122 -13.76 10.62 -4.56
CA VAL A 122 -13.30 9.23 -4.71
C VAL A 122 -14.20 8.32 -3.86
N PRO A 123 -15.27 7.72 -4.41
CA PRO A 123 -16.25 6.93 -3.66
C PRO A 123 -15.66 5.66 -3.02
N THR A 124 -14.48 5.24 -3.48
CA THR A 124 -13.75 4.06 -2.98
C THR A 124 -12.43 4.46 -2.33
N PHE A 125 -12.41 5.60 -1.61
CA PHE A 125 -11.21 6.19 -1.00
C PHE A 125 -10.35 5.14 -0.28
N LYS A 126 -10.92 4.41 0.70
CA LYS A 126 -10.17 3.43 1.51
C LYS A 126 -9.43 2.39 0.67
N ASN A 127 -10.05 1.89 -0.39
CA ASN A 127 -9.47 0.86 -1.26
C ASN A 127 -8.36 1.41 -2.18
N ASN A 128 -8.48 2.65 -2.64
CA ASN A 128 -7.45 3.28 -3.46
C ASN A 128 -6.27 3.74 -2.57
N TYR A 129 -6.58 4.35 -1.43
CA TYR A 129 -5.59 4.79 -0.44
C TYR A 129 -4.75 3.61 0.07
N SER A 130 -5.37 2.48 0.42
CA SER A 130 -4.63 1.28 0.86
C SER A 130 -3.67 0.76 -0.23
N GLN A 131 -4.05 0.85 -1.50
CA GLN A 131 -3.17 0.50 -2.62
C GLN A 131 -2.03 1.50 -2.84
N MET A 132 -2.17 2.73 -2.35
CA MET A 132 -1.12 3.75 -2.33
C MET A 132 -0.23 3.67 -1.08
N LYS A 133 -0.47 2.73 -0.16
CA LYS A 133 0.43 2.40 0.96
C LYS A 133 1.31 1.19 0.69
N LEU A 134 1.06 0.48 -0.40
CA LEU A 134 1.71 -0.78 -0.74
C LEU A 134 2.50 -0.62 -2.03
N ASP A 135 3.63 -1.31 -2.13
CA ASP A 135 4.47 -1.31 -3.34
C ASP A 135 4.45 -2.63 -4.11
N GLY A 136 3.65 -3.61 -3.68
CA GLY A 136 3.56 -4.93 -4.33
C GLY A 136 2.99 -4.90 -5.76
N PRO A 137 3.15 -5.97 -6.56
CA PRO A 137 2.88 -5.99 -8.01
C PRO A 137 1.53 -5.39 -8.44
N LYS A 138 0.45 -5.71 -7.72
CA LYS A 138 -0.93 -5.28 -8.05
C LYS A 138 -1.33 -3.93 -7.44
N SER A 139 -0.46 -3.26 -6.69
CA SER A 139 -0.79 -1.99 -6.02
C SER A 139 -0.60 -0.76 -6.93
N HIS A 140 -1.01 0.40 -6.43
CA HIS A 140 -0.81 1.69 -7.11
C HIS A 140 0.63 2.21 -6.98
N GLY A 141 1.39 1.69 -6.03
CA GLY A 141 2.73 2.18 -5.69
C GLY A 141 2.66 2.92 -4.39
N LYS A 142 3.63 2.68 -3.52
CA LYS A 142 3.63 3.30 -2.21
C LYS A 142 3.93 4.79 -2.36
N VAL A 143 3.04 5.62 -1.83
CA VAL A 143 3.10 7.08 -1.78
C VAL A 143 2.99 7.56 -0.35
N PHE A 144 2.15 6.91 0.44
CA PHE A 144 1.84 7.31 1.79
C PHE A 144 2.25 6.26 2.81
N GLU A 145 2.57 6.76 4.00
CA GLU A 145 2.63 6.02 5.26
C GLU A 145 1.65 6.65 6.23
N ASP A 146 1.20 5.88 7.22
CA ASP A 146 0.44 6.42 8.35
C ASP A 146 0.68 5.60 9.61
N ASP A 147 0.47 6.25 10.75
CA ASP A 147 0.53 5.68 12.09
C ASP A 147 -0.86 5.26 12.62
N GLY A 148 -1.87 5.20 11.74
CA GLY A 148 -3.27 4.99 12.09
C GLY A 148 -4.09 6.27 12.25
N GLU A 149 -3.46 7.45 12.30
CA GLU A 149 -4.17 8.75 12.30
C GLU A 149 -3.57 9.70 11.26
N THR A 150 -2.27 9.96 11.37
CA THR A 150 -1.54 10.96 10.59
C THR A 150 -0.96 10.33 9.34
N VAL A 151 -1.15 11.00 8.20
CA VAL A 151 -0.63 10.58 6.90
C VAL A 151 0.64 11.36 6.57
N THR A 152 1.71 10.66 6.22
CA THR A 152 2.97 11.21 5.74
C THR A 152 3.30 10.69 4.35
N VAL A 153 4.11 11.46 3.60
CA VAL A 153 4.65 11.00 2.33
C VAL A 153 5.79 10.02 2.62
N TRP A 154 5.82 8.91 1.91
CA TRP A 154 6.91 7.93 1.99
C TRP A 154 8.19 8.53 1.39
N HIS A 155 9.29 8.49 2.14
CA HIS A 155 10.49 9.27 1.83
C HIS A 155 11.08 9.00 0.44
N GLU A 156 10.99 7.76 -0.05
CA GLU A 156 11.50 7.30 -1.34
C GLU A 156 10.86 7.99 -2.55
N VAL A 157 9.68 8.59 -2.37
CA VAL A 157 8.94 9.25 -3.44
C VAL A 157 8.75 10.74 -3.19
N GLU A 158 9.24 11.25 -2.06
CA GLU A 158 9.02 12.63 -1.63
C GLU A 158 9.56 13.63 -2.65
N ASP A 159 10.79 13.46 -3.11
CA ASP A 159 11.41 14.33 -4.12
C ASP A 159 10.57 14.41 -5.41
N THR A 160 10.13 13.25 -5.90
CA THR A 160 9.28 13.18 -7.10
C THR A 160 7.93 13.82 -6.83
N LEU A 161 7.30 13.55 -5.70
CA LEU A 161 5.99 14.11 -5.37
C LEU A 161 6.04 15.64 -5.25
N MET A 162 7.06 16.16 -4.56
CA MET A 162 7.26 17.60 -4.38
C MET A 162 7.57 18.30 -5.70
N LYS A 163 8.30 17.66 -6.62
CA LYS A 163 8.54 18.17 -7.98
C LYS A 163 7.24 18.43 -8.75
N TYR A 164 6.21 17.62 -8.56
CA TYR A 164 4.91 17.75 -9.25
C TYR A 164 3.82 18.39 -8.38
N LYS A 165 4.18 18.94 -7.21
CA LYS A 165 3.22 19.46 -6.22
C LYS A 165 2.21 20.44 -6.82
N SER A 166 2.65 21.41 -7.63
CA SER A 166 1.75 22.42 -8.21
C SER A 166 0.63 21.76 -9.04
N SER A 167 0.95 20.74 -9.83
CA SER A 167 -0.04 20.01 -10.63
C SER A 167 -1.14 19.32 -9.81
N PHE A 168 -0.91 19.08 -8.51
CA PHE A 168 -1.92 18.53 -7.61
C PHE A 168 -2.64 19.61 -6.79
N CYS A 169 -2.13 20.84 -6.76
CA CYS A 169 -2.72 21.96 -6.03
C CYS A 169 -3.51 22.91 -6.92
N ASP A 170 -3.18 22.97 -8.22
CA ASP A 170 -3.83 23.77 -9.27
C ASP A 170 -5.13 23.09 -9.73
#